data_AF-A0A8S3HVZ4-F1
#
_entry.id   AF-A0A8S3HVZ4-F1
#
_cell.length_a   1.000
_cell.length_b   1.000
_cell.length_c   1.000
_cell.angle_alpha   90.00
_cell.angle_beta   90.00
_cell.angle_gamma   90.00
#
_symmetry.space_group_name_H-M   'P 1'
#
loop_
_entity.id
_entity.type
_entity.pdbx_description
1 polymer ?
#
loop_
_entity_poly.entity_id
_entity_poly.type
_entity_poly.pdbx_seq_one_letter_code
_entity_poly.pdbx_strand_id
1 'polypeptide(L)'
;EMTDAYKLFIRNRREKKKTNTVVLFTLMLKLRQACNHLSLVKDLSTDDVFDDKDDVALELSMFKLDLSDTLNDKSIQSLAKDTELQYDIAFMSTKLDCLLKKIDMIVNQREEKCIVVSSWVGMLNIVRHHLKRNLIHSLTISGEIKISDRQAVVQAFNSNEKKYMVLLLSLKAGGEGLNLVGGNHLFLCELSYNPQNEQQACDRIYRIGQRKNVHIYRLMVKNTIEERISNLQERKLKLAG
;
A
#
# COMPACT_ATOMS: atom_id res chain seq x y z
N GLU A 1 20.59 -20.45 -18.08
CA GLU A 1 19.93 -21.07 -16.91
C GLU A 1 18.61 -20.41 -16.46
N MET A 2 18.25 -19.18 -16.86
CA MET A 2 16.89 -18.62 -16.58
C MET A 2 15.77 -19.11 -17.52
N THR A 3 16.12 -19.73 -18.65
CA THR A 3 15.17 -20.11 -19.71
C THR A 3 14.37 -21.36 -19.39
N ASP A 4 14.91 -22.26 -18.57
CA ASP A 4 14.30 -23.56 -18.27
C ASP A 4 13.29 -23.48 -17.13
N ALA A 5 13.51 -22.61 -16.14
CA ALA A 5 12.53 -22.31 -15.10
C ALA A 5 11.24 -21.68 -15.69
N TYR A 6 11.38 -20.81 -16.70
CA TYR A 6 10.24 -20.20 -17.40
C TYR A 6 9.49 -21.20 -18.27
N LYS A 7 10.20 -22.12 -18.96
CA LYS A 7 9.57 -23.20 -19.73
C LYS A 7 8.86 -24.21 -18.82
N LEU A 8 9.44 -24.52 -17.66
CA LEU A 8 8.83 -25.37 -16.63
C LEU A 8 7.56 -24.71 -16.04
N PHE A 9 7.58 -23.39 -15.85
CA PHE A 9 6.41 -22.60 -15.44
C PHE A 9 5.27 -22.67 -16.47
N ILE A 10 5.57 -22.55 -17.77
CA ILE A 10 4.56 -22.67 -18.84
C ILE A 10 4.03 -24.10 -18.96
N ARG A 11 4.88 -25.12 -18.77
CA ARG A 11 4.49 -26.53 -18.80
C ARG A 11 3.56 -26.88 -17.63
N ASN A 12 3.88 -26.45 -16.41
CA ASN A 12 3.07 -26.68 -15.21
C ASN A 12 1.72 -25.95 -15.25
N ARG A 13 1.60 -24.86 -16.03
CA ARG A 13 0.33 -24.15 -16.26
C ARG A 13 -0.71 -24.99 -17.01
N ARG A 14 -0.30 -26.02 -17.76
CA ARG A 14 -1.22 -26.86 -18.55
C ARG A 14 -1.89 -27.95 -17.72
N GLU A 15 -1.31 -28.41 -16.61
CA GLU A 15 -1.78 -29.64 -15.94
C GLU A 15 -2.37 -29.48 -14.52
N LYS A 16 -2.22 -28.34 -13.82
CA LYS A 16 -2.89 -28.11 -12.52
C LYS A 16 -3.29 -26.64 -12.35
N LYS A 17 -4.54 -26.30 -12.73
CA LYS A 17 -4.94 -24.91 -13.02
C LYS A 17 -5.42 -24.04 -11.85
N LYS A 18 -5.83 -24.59 -10.70
CA LYS A 18 -6.30 -23.79 -9.54
C LYS A 18 -5.20 -23.51 -8.51
N THR A 19 -4.47 -24.53 -8.03
CA THR A 19 -3.42 -24.41 -7.00
C THR A 19 -2.26 -23.48 -7.38
N ASN A 20 -1.83 -23.50 -8.64
CA ASN A 20 -0.71 -22.66 -9.11
C ASN A 20 -1.03 -21.16 -9.10
N THR A 21 -2.30 -20.78 -9.30
CA THR A 21 -2.68 -19.37 -9.45
C THR A 21 -2.68 -18.68 -8.08
N VAL A 22 -3.18 -19.34 -7.05
CA VAL A 22 -3.17 -18.83 -5.66
C VAL A 22 -1.75 -18.63 -5.18
N VAL A 23 -0.89 -19.64 -5.33
CA VAL A 23 0.53 -19.55 -4.96
C VAL A 23 1.21 -18.39 -5.67
N LEU A 24 0.95 -18.19 -6.98
CA LEU A 24 1.52 -17.08 -7.73
C LEU A 24 1.06 -15.71 -7.19
N PHE A 25 -0.24 -15.53 -6.92
CA PHE A 25 -0.76 -14.28 -6.36
C PHE A 25 -0.21 -14.00 -4.97
N THR A 26 -0.11 -15.02 -4.12
CA THR A 26 0.51 -14.91 -2.79
C THR A 26 1.97 -14.47 -2.90
N LEU A 27 2.75 -15.07 -3.81
CA LEU A 27 4.14 -14.66 -4.05
C LEU A 27 4.22 -13.22 -4.58
N MET A 28 3.33 -12.81 -5.48
CA MET A 28 3.28 -11.42 -5.96
C MET A 28 2.95 -10.45 -4.83
N LEU A 29 2.01 -10.78 -3.95
CA LEU A 29 1.67 -9.97 -2.78
C LEU A 29 2.87 -9.84 -1.83
N LYS A 30 3.55 -10.95 -1.51
CA LYS A 30 4.77 -10.94 -0.67
C LYS A 30 5.89 -10.11 -1.28
N LEU A 31 6.10 -10.20 -2.59
CA LEU A 31 7.09 -9.36 -3.29
C LEU A 31 6.74 -7.87 -3.20
N ARG A 32 5.46 -7.51 -3.33
CA ARG A 32 4.99 -6.12 -3.15
C ARG A 32 5.21 -5.63 -1.72
N GLN A 33 4.87 -6.45 -0.72
CA GLN A 33 5.13 -6.13 0.69
C GLN A 33 6.61 -5.92 0.96
N ALA A 34 7.47 -6.83 0.47
CA ALA A 34 8.92 -6.74 0.61
C ALA A 34 9.52 -5.48 -0.04
N CYS A 35 8.95 -4.99 -1.15
CA CYS A 35 9.36 -3.72 -1.77
C CYS A 35 9.12 -2.51 -0.84
N ASN A 36 8.16 -2.61 0.07
CA ASN A 36 7.78 -1.53 0.98
C ASN A 36 8.49 -1.64 2.31
N HIS A 37 8.25 -2.73 3.02
CA HIS A 37 8.94 -3.03 4.25
C HIS A 37 8.85 -4.52 4.55
N LEU A 38 9.97 -5.09 4.97
CA LEU A 38 10.10 -6.54 5.08
C LEU A 38 9.27 -7.13 6.23
N SER A 39 9.00 -6.33 7.27
CA SER A 39 8.05 -6.69 8.36
C SER A 39 6.59 -6.77 7.92
N LEU A 40 6.25 -6.34 6.69
CA LEU A 40 4.90 -6.52 6.13
C LEU A 40 4.71 -7.94 5.59
N VAL A 41 5.80 -8.66 5.33
CA VAL A 41 5.76 -10.04 4.88
C VAL A 41 5.45 -10.91 6.11
N LYS A 42 4.17 -11.02 6.47
CA LYS A 42 3.71 -11.90 7.55
C LYS A 42 3.61 -13.35 7.09
N ASP A 43 3.68 -14.26 8.06
CA ASP A 43 3.31 -15.66 7.85
C ASP A 43 1.85 -15.76 7.44
N LEU A 44 1.57 -16.64 6.48
CA LEU A 44 0.21 -16.97 6.10
C LEU A 44 -0.38 -17.85 7.21
N SER A 45 -0.92 -17.24 8.27
CA SER A 45 -2.09 -17.87 8.85
C SER A 45 -3.22 -17.72 7.84
N THR A 46 -3.92 -18.81 7.54
CA THR A 46 -5.12 -18.75 6.69
C THR A 46 -6.09 -17.69 7.24
N ASP A 47 -6.10 -17.47 8.55
CA ASP A 47 -6.99 -16.54 9.24
C ASP A 47 -6.68 -15.06 8.94
N ASP A 48 -5.41 -14.67 8.75
CA ASP A 48 -5.03 -13.29 8.37
C ASP A 48 -5.37 -12.94 6.91
N VAL A 49 -5.56 -13.94 6.04
CA VAL A 49 -6.07 -13.75 4.66
C VAL A 49 -7.57 -13.45 4.68
N PHE A 50 -8.27 -13.81 5.76
CA PHE A 50 -9.73 -13.76 5.86
C PHE A 50 -10.28 -12.62 6.71
N ASP A 51 -9.46 -11.86 7.45
CA ASP A 51 -9.91 -10.62 8.11
C ASP A 51 -9.94 -9.43 7.13
N ASP A 52 -9.26 -9.57 5.99
CA ASP A 52 -9.29 -8.67 4.83
C ASP A 52 -10.02 -9.32 3.63
N LYS A 53 -11.12 -10.04 3.94
CA LYS A 53 -11.97 -10.74 2.95
C LYS A 53 -12.30 -9.86 1.75
N ASP A 54 -12.60 -8.58 1.97
CA ASP A 54 -13.00 -7.67 0.90
C ASP A 54 -11.83 -7.31 -0.02
N ASP A 55 -10.59 -7.27 0.45
CA ASP A 55 -9.44 -6.78 -0.30
C ASP A 55 -8.82 -7.88 -1.16
N VAL A 56 -8.69 -9.07 -0.58
CA VAL A 56 -8.33 -10.28 -1.30
C VAL A 56 -9.48 -10.67 -2.22
N ALA A 57 -10.74 -10.57 -1.81
CA ALA A 57 -11.87 -10.78 -2.72
C ALA A 57 -12.03 -9.66 -3.75
N LEU A 58 -11.64 -8.40 -3.52
CA LEU A 58 -11.62 -7.34 -4.55
C LEU A 58 -10.48 -7.56 -5.54
N GLU A 59 -9.27 -7.86 -5.08
CA GLU A 59 -8.16 -8.25 -5.96
C GLU A 59 -8.48 -9.54 -6.72
N LEU A 60 -9.13 -10.54 -6.12
CA LEU A 60 -9.51 -11.81 -6.78
C LEU A 60 -10.79 -11.71 -7.62
N SER A 61 -11.77 -10.87 -7.24
CA SER A 61 -13.01 -10.62 -8.01
C SER A 61 -12.74 -9.78 -9.25
N MET A 62 -11.76 -8.87 -9.20
CA MET A 62 -11.19 -8.24 -10.40
C MET A 62 -10.66 -9.28 -11.40
N PHE A 63 -10.36 -10.51 -10.97
CA PHE A 63 -9.86 -11.62 -11.82
C PHE A 63 -10.80 -12.84 -11.92
N LYS A 64 -12.04 -12.79 -11.38
CA LYS A 64 -13.04 -13.89 -11.41
C LYS A 64 -12.48 -15.28 -11.00
N LEU A 65 -11.90 -15.42 -9.82
CA LEU A 65 -11.47 -16.74 -9.32
C LEU A 65 -12.01 -17.01 -7.91
N ASP A 66 -12.81 -18.07 -7.81
CA ASP A 66 -13.33 -18.62 -6.55
C ASP A 66 -12.22 -19.45 -5.87
N LEU A 67 -11.74 -18.99 -4.72
CA LEU A 67 -10.51 -19.46 -4.05
C LEU A 67 -10.75 -20.36 -2.83
N SER A 68 -12.01 -20.57 -2.43
CA SER A 68 -12.38 -21.33 -1.23
C SER A 68 -11.80 -22.76 -1.23
N ASP A 69 -11.80 -23.43 -2.38
CA ASP A 69 -11.30 -24.81 -2.52
C ASP A 69 -9.77 -24.94 -2.47
N THR A 70 -9.03 -23.87 -2.78
CA THR A 70 -7.58 -23.94 -3.03
C THR A 70 -6.75 -23.69 -1.77
N LEU A 71 -7.32 -22.97 -0.79
CA LEU A 71 -6.68 -22.65 0.49
C LEU A 71 -6.62 -23.85 1.45
N ASN A 72 -7.35 -24.93 1.16
CA ASN A 72 -7.33 -26.18 1.94
C ASN A 72 -6.25 -27.18 1.50
N ASP A 73 -5.36 -26.81 0.56
CA ASP A 73 -4.29 -27.70 0.08
C ASP A 73 -3.11 -27.75 1.08
N LYS A 74 -2.88 -28.93 1.67
CA LYS A 74 -1.83 -29.18 2.68
C LYS A 74 -0.41 -28.86 2.19
N SER A 75 -0.18 -28.85 0.88
CA SER A 75 1.12 -28.51 0.29
C SER A 75 1.45 -27.01 0.32
N ILE A 76 0.42 -26.15 0.34
CA ILE A 76 0.57 -24.69 0.51
C ILE A 76 0.83 -24.36 1.99
N GLN A 77 0.23 -25.12 2.91
CA GLN A 77 0.43 -24.95 4.35
C GLN A 77 1.86 -25.28 4.80
N SER A 78 2.56 -26.22 4.16
CA SER A 78 3.95 -26.54 4.50
C SER A 78 4.95 -25.49 4.01
N LEU A 79 4.75 -24.91 2.82
CA LEU A 79 5.57 -23.80 2.32
C LEU A 79 5.43 -22.51 3.14
N ALA A 80 4.30 -22.34 3.83
CA ALA A 80 4.04 -21.19 4.71
C ALA A 80 4.70 -21.32 6.09
N LYS A 81 5.06 -22.54 6.54
CA LYS A 81 5.61 -22.78 7.88
C LYS A 81 7.12 -22.54 8.00
N ASP A 82 7.87 -22.62 6.90
CA ASP A 82 9.34 -22.61 6.94
C ASP A 82 9.96 -21.21 6.77
N THR A 83 9.20 -20.13 6.91
CA THR A 83 9.68 -18.75 6.67
C THR A 83 9.40 -17.81 7.83
N GLU A 84 9.76 -18.21 9.05
CA GLU A 84 9.66 -17.35 10.23
C GLU A 84 10.74 -16.27 10.20
N LEU A 85 10.53 -15.25 9.38
CA LEU A 85 11.38 -14.07 9.33
C LEU A 85 10.64 -12.92 10.01
N GLN A 86 10.79 -12.82 11.32
CA GLN A 86 10.20 -11.74 12.10
C GLN A 86 11.05 -10.47 11.95
N TYR A 87 10.81 -9.71 10.89
CA TYR A 87 11.51 -8.45 10.67
C TYR A 87 10.94 -7.34 11.56
N ASP A 88 11.82 -6.64 12.28
CA ASP A 88 11.45 -5.56 13.21
C ASP A 88 10.93 -4.33 12.44
N ILE A 89 9.87 -3.70 12.94
CA ILE A 89 9.36 -2.41 12.46
C ILE A 89 10.40 -1.28 12.59
N ALA A 90 11.41 -1.45 13.45
CA ALA A 90 12.53 -0.54 13.60
C ALA A 90 13.52 -0.61 12.43
N PHE A 91 13.46 -1.65 11.60
CA PHE A 91 14.28 -1.75 10.39
C PHE A 91 13.98 -0.56 9.45
N MET A 92 15.01 -0.09 8.75
CA MET A 92 14.90 1.03 7.82
C MET A 92 14.95 0.50 6.39
N SER A 93 13.79 0.37 5.74
CA SER A 93 13.74 0.03 4.32
C SER A 93 14.11 1.23 3.44
N THR A 94 14.52 0.98 2.19
CA THR A 94 14.90 2.04 1.24
C THR A 94 13.75 3.02 0.97
N LYS A 95 12.51 2.52 0.85
CA LYS A 95 11.33 3.38 0.67
C LYS A 95 11.07 4.22 1.92
N LEU A 96 11.18 3.62 3.10
CA LEU A 96 10.96 4.31 4.37
C LEU A 96 12.00 5.42 4.59
N ASP A 97 13.28 5.14 4.36
CA ASP A 97 14.36 6.14 4.46
C ASP A 97 14.11 7.33 3.51
N CYS A 98 13.79 7.05 2.24
CA CYS A 98 13.47 8.07 1.25
C CYS A 98 12.24 8.91 1.66
N LEU A 99 11.19 8.25 2.13
CA LEU A 99 9.97 8.88 2.61
C LEU A 99 10.26 9.81 3.80
N LEU A 100 10.92 9.31 4.84
CA LEU A 100 11.20 10.06 6.06
C LEU A 100 12.09 11.28 5.80
N LYS A 101 13.14 11.14 4.98
CA LYS A 101 13.98 12.28 4.55
C LYS A 101 13.16 13.36 3.86
N LYS A 102 12.21 12.97 3.01
CA LYS A 102 11.35 13.92 2.30
C LYS A 102 10.33 14.58 3.23
N ILE A 103 9.75 13.81 4.16
CA ILE A 103 8.84 14.34 5.19
C ILE A 103 9.57 15.35 6.06
N ASP A 104 10.78 15.04 6.54
CA ASP A 104 11.59 15.94 7.34
C ASP A 104 11.83 17.27 6.62
N MET A 105 12.27 17.22 5.35
CA MET A 105 12.43 18.41 4.52
C MET A 105 11.13 19.21 4.37
N ILE A 106 9.99 18.55 4.14
CA ILE A 106 8.68 19.21 3.96
C ILE A 106 8.22 19.87 5.26
N VAL A 107 8.28 19.15 6.37
CA VAL A 107 7.72 19.59 7.66
C VAL A 107 8.64 20.60 8.33
N ASN A 108 9.93 20.30 8.44
CA ASN A 108 10.87 21.08 9.27
C ASN A 108 11.54 22.21 8.51
N GLN A 109 11.69 22.13 7.18
CA GLN A 109 12.35 23.18 6.40
C GLN A 109 11.35 24.07 5.64
N ARG A 110 10.22 23.52 5.19
CA ARG A 110 9.22 24.26 4.40
C ARG A 110 7.97 24.64 5.18
N GLU A 111 7.78 24.08 6.37
CA GLU A 111 6.53 24.21 7.14
C GLU A 111 5.28 23.86 6.30
N GLU A 112 5.40 22.80 5.49
CA GLU A 112 4.33 22.30 4.63
C GLU A 112 3.78 20.97 5.16
N LYS A 113 2.54 20.65 4.76
CA LYS A 113 1.83 19.47 5.25
C LYS A 113 1.80 18.38 4.20
N CYS A 114 1.97 17.13 4.65
CA CYS A 114 1.96 15.97 3.78
C CYS A 114 1.00 14.87 4.22
N ILE A 115 0.54 14.10 3.25
CA ILE A 115 -0.30 12.92 3.43
C ILE A 115 0.49 11.72 2.96
N VAL A 116 0.59 10.68 3.78
CA VAL A 116 1.18 9.39 3.42
C VAL A 116 0.06 8.39 3.25
N VAL A 117 -0.01 7.82 2.04
CA VAL A 117 -1.11 6.97 1.61
C VAL A 117 -0.59 5.55 1.38
N SER A 118 -1.29 4.57 1.95
CA SER A 118 -0.97 3.14 1.83
C SER A 118 -2.25 2.29 1.91
N SER A 119 -2.32 1.22 1.15
CA SER A 119 -3.31 0.15 1.29
C SER A 119 -3.02 -0.74 2.50
N TRP A 120 -1.75 -0.89 2.90
CA TRP A 120 -1.38 -1.66 4.09
C TRP A 120 -1.32 -0.78 5.33
N VAL A 121 -2.23 -1.05 6.29
CA VAL A 121 -2.22 -0.39 7.61
C VAL A 121 -0.91 -0.66 8.35
N GLY A 122 -0.31 -1.84 8.17
CA GLY A 122 1.02 -2.17 8.69
C GLY A 122 2.10 -1.15 8.25
N MET A 123 2.07 -0.70 6.98
CA MET A 123 3.03 0.29 6.49
C MET A 123 2.81 1.66 7.16
N LEU A 124 1.55 2.07 7.35
CA LEU A 124 1.22 3.29 8.09
C LEU A 124 1.72 3.21 9.54
N ASN A 125 1.59 2.05 10.18
CA ASN A 125 2.09 1.82 11.54
C ASN A 125 3.62 1.92 11.62
N ILE A 126 4.34 1.39 10.64
CA ILE A 126 5.80 1.52 10.53
C ILE A 126 6.18 3.00 10.37
N VAL A 127 5.56 3.70 9.42
CA VAL A 127 5.81 5.14 9.22
C VAL A 127 5.53 5.92 10.52
N ARG A 128 4.40 5.66 11.18
CA ARG A 128 4.04 6.27 12.48
C ARG A 128 5.10 6.04 13.55
N HIS A 129 5.62 4.81 13.66
CA HIS A 129 6.67 4.47 14.60
C HIS A 129 7.92 5.34 14.40
N HIS A 130 8.38 5.47 13.15
CA HIS A 130 9.58 6.26 12.84
C HIS A 130 9.34 7.77 12.93
N LEU A 131 8.16 8.27 12.56
CA LEU A 131 7.79 9.67 12.79
C LEU A 131 7.82 10.02 14.28
N LYS A 132 7.28 9.15 15.14
CA LYS A 132 7.31 9.34 16.60
C LYS A 132 8.75 9.37 17.14
N ARG A 133 9.65 8.50 16.64
CA ARG A 133 11.07 8.51 17.01
C ARG A 133 11.77 9.81 16.60
N ASN A 134 11.35 10.41 15.50
CA ASN A 134 11.84 11.71 15.02
C ASN A 134 11.07 12.90 15.61
N LEU A 135 10.25 12.68 16.65
CA LEU A 135 9.43 13.71 17.32
C LEU A 135 8.46 14.44 16.38
N ILE A 136 8.06 13.80 15.28
CA ILE A 136 7.05 14.31 14.35
C ILE A 136 5.69 13.70 14.71
N HIS A 137 4.74 14.56 15.08
CA HIS A 137 3.36 14.16 15.31
C HIS A 137 2.64 13.87 13.99
N SER A 138 1.82 12.83 13.98
CA SER A 138 1.02 12.43 12.83
C SER A 138 -0.42 12.12 13.23
N LEU A 139 -1.37 12.55 12.41
CA LEU A 139 -2.76 12.09 12.44
C LEU A 139 -2.90 10.79 11.66
N THR A 140 -3.96 10.03 11.89
CA THR A 140 -4.23 8.78 11.17
C THR A 140 -5.71 8.62 10.87
N ILE A 141 -6.03 8.27 9.62
CA ILE A 141 -7.36 7.81 9.18
C ILE A 141 -7.18 6.43 8.56
N SER A 142 -7.72 5.40 9.22
CA SER A 142 -7.69 3.99 8.77
C SER A 142 -9.08 3.35 8.89
N GLY A 143 -9.17 2.03 8.67
CA GLY A 143 -10.41 1.29 8.93
C GLY A 143 -10.80 1.24 10.41
N GLU A 144 -9.84 1.42 11.32
CA GLU A 144 -10.03 1.30 12.77
C GLU A 144 -10.71 2.53 13.39
N ILE A 145 -10.57 3.72 12.78
CA ILE A 145 -11.22 4.93 13.27
C ILE A 145 -12.70 4.94 12.85
N LYS A 146 -13.58 5.21 13.81
CA LYS A 146 -15.02 5.35 13.56
C LYS A 146 -15.26 6.46 12.54
N ILE A 147 -16.23 6.23 11.66
CA ILE A 147 -16.62 7.18 10.60
C ILE A 147 -16.97 8.55 11.20
N SER A 148 -17.66 8.58 12.34
CA SER A 148 -18.03 9.80 13.07
C SER A 148 -16.82 10.68 13.42
N ASP A 149 -15.66 10.07 13.65
CA ASP A 149 -14.48 10.75 14.19
C ASP A 149 -13.53 11.20 13.06
N ARG A 150 -13.71 10.67 11.85
CA ARG A 150 -12.89 11.02 10.67
C ARG A 150 -12.95 12.50 10.35
N GLN A 151 -14.14 13.11 10.47
CA GLN A 151 -14.31 14.52 10.18
C GLN A 151 -13.51 15.42 11.15
N ALA A 152 -13.40 15.04 12.42
CA ALA A 152 -12.58 15.77 13.38
C ALA A 152 -11.08 15.70 13.02
N VAL A 153 -10.61 14.54 12.55
CA VAL A 153 -9.24 14.38 12.07
C VAL A 153 -8.97 15.22 10.81
N VAL A 154 -9.93 15.26 9.88
CA VAL A 154 -9.84 16.11 8.68
C VAL A 154 -9.77 17.59 9.07
N GLN A 155 -10.61 18.05 10.00
CA GLN A 155 -10.59 19.43 10.50
C GLN A 155 -9.25 19.76 11.17
N ALA A 156 -8.74 18.87 12.02
CA ALA A 156 -7.43 19.03 12.65
C ALA A 156 -6.30 19.10 11.61
N PHE A 157 -6.32 18.24 10.59
CA PHE A 157 -5.32 18.28 9.52
C PHE A 157 -5.39 19.58 8.71
N ASN A 158 -6.59 20.09 8.43
CA ASN A 158 -6.78 21.34 7.70
C ASN A 158 -6.57 22.60 8.55
N SER A 159 -6.40 22.48 9.87
CA SER A 159 -6.10 23.62 10.74
C SER A 159 -4.67 24.13 10.54
N ASN A 160 -4.35 25.33 11.04
CA ASN A 160 -2.99 25.87 10.98
C ASN A 160 -2.07 25.37 12.12
N GLU A 161 -2.50 24.36 12.89
CA GLU A 161 -1.70 23.84 14.00
C GLU A 161 -0.47 23.05 13.52
N LYS A 162 0.72 23.47 13.97
CA LYS A 162 2.01 22.87 13.60
C LYS A 162 2.21 21.42 14.08
N LYS A 163 1.37 20.90 14.99
CA LYS A 163 1.43 19.49 15.39
C LYS A 163 0.73 18.54 14.40
N TYR A 164 -0.06 19.07 13.47
CA TYR A 164 -0.85 18.27 12.52
C TYR A 164 -0.30 18.40 11.11
N MET A 165 1.00 18.15 10.94
CA MET A 165 1.72 18.34 9.68
C MET A 165 1.72 17.09 8.80
N VAL A 166 1.58 15.91 9.41
CA VAL A 166 1.55 14.63 8.70
C VAL A 166 0.23 13.93 8.95
N LEU A 167 -0.42 13.49 7.87
CA LEU A 167 -1.59 12.62 7.92
C LEU A 167 -1.26 11.25 7.30
N LEU A 168 -1.50 10.19 8.06
CA LEU A 168 -1.42 8.81 7.58
C LEU A 168 -2.82 8.38 7.13
N LEU A 169 -2.98 8.01 5.87
CA LEU A 169 -4.29 7.71 5.28
C LEU A 169 -4.27 6.31 4.66
N SER A 170 -5.18 5.44 5.09
CA SER A 170 -5.36 4.17 4.38
C SER A 170 -6.15 4.39 3.09
N LEU A 171 -5.74 3.73 2.00
CA LEU A 171 -6.49 3.78 0.73
C LEU A 171 -7.92 3.23 0.89
N LYS A 172 -8.11 2.24 1.77
CA LYS A 172 -9.40 1.60 2.06
C LYS A 172 -10.37 2.50 2.82
N ALA A 173 -9.88 3.44 3.64
CA ALA A 173 -10.71 4.45 4.28
C ALA A 173 -11.22 5.52 3.29
N GLY A 174 -10.92 5.35 2.00
CA GLY A 174 -11.05 6.35 0.94
C GLY A 174 -12.45 6.60 0.35
N GLY A 175 -13.48 5.87 0.77
CA GLY A 175 -14.84 6.00 0.21
C GLY A 175 -15.55 7.33 0.49
N GLU A 176 -15.02 8.18 1.37
CA GLU A 176 -15.77 9.32 1.94
C GLU A 176 -15.53 10.69 1.29
N GLY A 177 -14.77 10.77 0.19
CA GLY A 177 -14.56 12.06 -0.49
C GLY A 177 -13.90 13.14 0.38
N LEU A 178 -13.00 12.72 1.29
CA LEU A 178 -12.31 13.58 2.26
C LEU A 178 -11.71 14.83 1.60
N ASN A 179 -11.88 15.98 2.25
CA ASN A 179 -11.32 17.25 1.81
C ASN A 179 -10.01 17.54 2.57
N LEU A 180 -8.86 17.32 1.94
CA LEU A 180 -7.55 17.36 2.59
C LEU A 180 -6.68 18.53 2.07
N VAL A 181 -7.31 19.64 1.73
CA VAL A 181 -6.66 20.84 1.15
C VAL A 181 -5.68 21.56 2.08
N GLY A 182 -5.62 21.21 3.37
CA GLY A 182 -4.56 21.69 4.27
C GLY A 182 -3.18 21.11 3.93
N GLY A 183 -3.15 19.95 3.26
CA GLY A 183 -1.95 19.34 2.69
C GLY A 183 -1.66 19.85 1.29
N ASN A 184 -0.39 19.85 0.88
CA ASN A 184 0.01 20.03 -0.52
C ASN A 184 1.04 19.00 -1.03
N HIS A 185 1.43 18.06 -0.17
CA HIS A 185 2.27 16.92 -0.55
C HIS A 185 1.53 15.61 -0.31
N LEU A 186 1.53 14.69 -1.28
CA LEU A 186 0.94 13.36 -1.14
C LEU A 186 1.93 12.30 -1.57
N PHE A 187 2.17 11.32 -0.69
CA PHE A 187 3.02 10.17 -0.94
C PHE A 187 2.15 8.93 -1.13
N LEU A 188 2.34 8.25 -2.26
CA LEU A 188 1.83 6.91 -2.52
C LEU A 188 2.97 5.93 -2.21
N CYS A 189 2.86 5.21 -1.08
CA CYS A 189 3.88 4.27 -0.64
C CYS A 189 4.05 3.11 -1.63
N GLU A 190 2.95 2.66 -2.21
CA GLU A 190 2.89 1.58 -3.18
C GLU A 190 1.90 1.86 -4.31
N LEU A 191 2.02 1.07 -5.37
CA LEU A 191 1.17 1.16 -6.55
C LEU A 191 -0.02 0.21 -6.45
N SER A 192 -1.19 0.70 -6.87
CA SER A 192 -2.42 -0.07 -7.02
C SER A 192 -2.49 -0.74 -8.39
N TYR A 193 -3.05 -1.93 -8.53
CA TYR A 193 -3.32 -2.47 -9.88
C TYR A 193 -4.36 -1.66 -10.66
N ASN A 194 -5.22 -0.93 -9.95
CA ASN A 194 -6.18 0.01 -10.51
C ASN A 194 -5.65 1.44 -10.34
N PRO A 195 -5.22 2.14 -11.41
CA PRO A 195 -4.70 3.50 -11.32
C PRO A 195 -5.74 4.50 -10.80
N GLN A 196 -7.05 4.20 -10.93
CA GLN A 196 -8.11 5.08 -10.44
C GLN A 196 -8.10 5.23 -8.92
N ASN A 197 -7.63 4.21 -8.17
CA ASN A 197 -7.50 4.29 -6.72
C ASN A 197 -6.45 5.35 -6.31
N GLU A 198 -5.36 5.44 -7.08
CA GLU A 198 -4.32 6.46 -6.86
C GLU A 198 -4.82 7.84 -7.25
N GLN A 199 -5.53 7.94 -8.38
CA GLN A 199 -6.13 9.19 -8.83
C GLN A 199 -7.12 9.74 -7.79
N GLN A 200 -8.02 8.89 -7.28
CA GLN A 200 -8.98 9.28 -6.25
C GLN A 200 -8.27 9.77 -4.97
N ALA A 201 -7.12 9.21 -4.60
CA ALA A 201 -6.32 9.71 -3.50
C ALA A 201 -5.74 11.10 -3.80
N CYS A 202 -5.25 11.33 -5.02
CA CYS A 202 -4.75 12.63 -5.48
C CYS A 202 -5.86 13.70 -5.51
N ASP A 203 -7.08 13.33 -5.88
CA ASP A 203 -8.22 14.26 -5.94
C ASP A 203 -8.64 14.77 -4.55
N ARG A 204 -8.22 14.11 -3.45
CA ARG A 204 -8.49 14.60 -2.08
C ARG A 204 -7.69 15.85 -1.72
N ILE A 205 -6.54 16.04 -2.38
CA ILE A 205 -5.61 17.16 -2.14
C ILE A 205 -5.59 18.15 -3.30
N TYR A 206 -5.78 17.66 -4.54
CA TYR A 206 -5.92 18.44 -5.75
C TYR A 206 -7.40 18.66 -6.06
N ARG A 207 -8.02 19.60 -5.34
CA ARG A 207 -9.44 19.95 -5.50
C ARG A 207 -9.70 21.42 -5.19
N ILE A 208 -10.91 21.87 -5.51
CA ILE A 208 -11.41 23.21 -5.18
C ILE A 208 -11.18 23.49 -3.69
N GLY A 209 -10.53 24.62 -3.40
CA GLY A 209 -10.12 25.03 -2.05
C GLY A 209 -8.62 24.93 -1.81
N GLN A 210 -7.88 24.17 -2.63
CA GLN A 210 -6.43 24.15 -2.61
C GLN A 210 -5.84 25.48 -3.09
N ARG A 211 -4.83 25.99 -2.37
CA ARG A 211 -4.16 27.27 -2.69
C ARG A 211 -2.65 27.12 -2.92
N LYS A 212 -2.08 25.96 -2.61
CA LYS A 212 -0.66 25.66 -2.79
C LYS A 212 -0.46 24.73 -3.98
N ASN A 213 0.75 24.75 -4.54
CA ASN A 213 1.14 23.78 -5.55
C ASN A 213 1.12 22.37 -4.94
N VAL A 214 0.41 21.47 -5.60
CA VAL A 214 0.29 20.07 -5.18
C VAL A 214 1.43 19.25 -5.75
N HIS A 215 2.07 18.47 -4.89
CA HIS A 215 3.15 17.55 -5.26
C HIS A 215 2.74 16.13 -4.94
N ILE A 216 2.67 15.27 -5.97
CA ILE A 216 2.39 13.85 -5.83
C ILE A 216 3.69 13.05 -5.98
N TYR A 217 4.01 12.24 -4.99
CA TYR A 217 5.19 11.38 -4.96
C TYR A 217 4.75 9.93 -5.04
N ARG A 218 5.19 9.23 -6.09
CA ARG A 218 4.94 7.79 -6.28
C ARG A 218 6.22 7.03 -5.95
N LEU A 219 6.22 6.30 -4.83
CA LEU A 219 7.41 5.55 -4.40
C LEU A 219 7.46 4.21 -5.12
N MET A 220 8.57 3.94 -5.80
CA MET A 220 8.78 2.72 -6.57
C MET A 220 10.22 2.22 -6.42
N VAL A 221 10.39 0.92 -6.25
CA VAL A 221 11.70 0.26 -6.30
C VAL A 221 11.99 -0.25 -7.70
N LYS A 222 13.13 0.16 -8.28
CA LYS A 222 13.58 -0.26 -9.60
C LYS A 222 13.90 -1.75 -9.64
N ASN A 223 13.76 -2.37 -10.81
CA ASN A 223 14.02 -3.79 -11.07
C ASN A 223 13.19 -4.73 -10.17
N THR A 224 11.96 -4.36 -9.83
CA THR A 224 11.06 -5.17 -8.98
C THR A 224 9.70 -5.41 -9.62
N ILE A 225 8.81 -6.09 -8.89
CA ILE A 225 7.41 -6.29 -9.27
C ILE A 225 6.67 -4.96 -9.50
N GLU A 226 7.09 -3.87 -8.85
CA GLU A 226 6.43 -2.57 -8.94
C GLU A 226 6.55 -1.95 -10.34
N GLU A 227 7.65 -2.17 -11.06
CA GLU A 227 7.79 -1.74 -12.47
C GLU A 227 6.78 -2.46 -13.38
N ARG A 228 6.51 -3.73 -13.11
CA ARG A 228 5.48 -4.48 -13.85
C ARG A 228 4.08 -3.94 -13.59
N ILE A 229 3.79 -3.55 -12.36
CA ILE A 229 2.51 -2.91 -11.98
C ILE A 229 2.38 -1.55 -12.69
N SER A 230 3.44 -0.73 -12.67
CA SER A 230 3.47 0.56 -13.37
C SER A 230 3.20 0.40 -14.87
N ASN A 231 3.91 -0.52 -15.53
CA ASN A 231 3.71 -0.81 -16.96
C ASN A 231 2.28 -1.28 -17.26
N LEU A 232 1.67 -2.06 -16.35
CA LEU A 232 0.28 -2.48 -16.50
C LEU A 232 -0.69 -1.30 -16.38
N GLN A 233 -0.46 -0.40 -15.43
CA GLN A 233 -1.28 0.82 -15.29
C GLN A 233 -1.20 1.69 -16.55
N GLU A 234 0.01 1.91 -17.09
CA GLU A 234 0.19 2.69 -18.32
C GLU A 234 -0.60 2.09 -19.49
N ARG A 235 -0.59 0.75 -19.63
CA ARG A 235 -1.40 0.06 -20.63
C ARG A 235 -2.90 0.27 -20.40
N LYS A 236 -3.37 0.16 -19.15
CA LYS A 236 -4.79 0.39 -18.81
C LYS A 236 -5.22 1.82 -19.11
N LEU A 237 -4.39 2.81 -18.78
CA LEU A 237 -4.68 4.23 -19.04
C LEU A 237 -4.73 4.54 -20.54
N LYS A 238 -3.83 3.95 -21.34
CA LYS A 238 -3.84 4.08 -22.81
C LYS A 238 -5.07 3.48 -23.50
N LEU A 239 -5.74 2.52 -22.85
CA LEU A 239 -6.96 1.90 -23.39
C LEU A 239 -8.23 2.66 -22.96
N ALA A 240 -8.14 3.47 -21.91
CA ALA A 240 -9.27 4.22 -21.35
C ALA A 240 -9.39 5.64 -21.91
N GLY A 241 -8.35 6.14 -22.59
CA GLY A 241 -8.36 7.39 -23.36
C GLY A 241 -8.44 7.11 -24.85
#